data_AF-A0A5R2MX82-F1
#
_entry.id   AF-A0A5R2MX82-F1
#
_cell.length_a   1.000
_cell.length_b   1.000
_cell.length_c   1.000
_cell.angle_alpha   90.00
_cell.angle_beta   90.00
_cell.angle_gamma   90.00
#
_symmetry.space_group_name_H-M   'P 1'
#
loop_
_entity.id
_entity.type
_entity.pdbx_description
1 polymer ?
#
loop_
_entity_poly.entity_id
_entity_poly.type
_entity_poly.pdbx_seq_one_letter_code
_entity_poly.pdbx_strand_id
1 'polypeptide(L)'
;SGKVLQVGHMKRFDPALEAARDFVRDEMGEVLALKAWYCDSTHRYTNTDAVQPLPVTSKLAKKPAGNPKADLRQYFMLAHGSHLVDTARFLCGDIVAVRARLNEPFRAY
;
A
#
# COMPACT_ATOMS: atom_id res chain seq x y z
N SER A 1 -2.41 -23.33 12.08
CA SER A 1 -1.44 -22.89 13.10
C SER A 1 -2.08 -22.21 14.32
N GLY A 2 -3.36 -21.81 14.30
CA GLY A 2 -4.00 -21.15 15.45
C GLY A 2 -3.39 -19.79 15.82
N LYS A 3 -2.63 -19.18 14.91
CA LYS A 3 -1.94 -17.89 15.14
C LYS A 3 -2.75 -16.76 14.52
N VAL A 4 -2.83 -15.65 15.24
CA VAL A 4 -3.29 -14.36 14.71
C VAL A 4 -2.12 -13.71 13.98
N LEU A 5 -2.38 -13.22 12.76
CA LEU A 5 -1.39 -12.50 11.95
C LEU A 5 -1.91 -11.08 11.73
N GLN A 6 -1.00 -10.11 11.81
CA GLN A 6 -1.28 -8.73 11.45
C GLN A 6 -0.58 -8.42 10.13
N VAL A 7 -1.35 -7.95 9.15
CA VAL A 7 -0.81 -7.46 7.88
C VAL A 7 -0.39 -6.00 8.08
N GLY A 8 0.83 -5.67 7.62
CA GLY A 8 1.45 -4.37 7.80
C GLY A 8 0.86 -3.25 6.93
N HIS A 9 -0.45 -3.03 6.95
CA HIS A 9 -1.09 -1.88 6.27
C HIS A 9 -0.92 -0.60 7.09
N MET A 10 0.32 -0.11 7.20
CA MET A 10 0.66 0.99 8.11
C MET A 10 -0.05 2.31 7.81
N LYS A 11 -0.52 2.54 6.57
CA LYS A 11 -1.26 3.76 6.21
C LYS A 11 -2.52 3.97 7.03
N ARG A 12 -3.10 2.90 7.60
CA ARG A 12 -4.27 3.00 8.48
C ARG A 12 -3.99 3.73 9.80
N PHE A 13 -2.72 3.89 10.17
CA PHE A 13 -2.26 4.56 11.39
C PHE A 13 -1.65 5.94 11.09
N ASP A 14 -1.81 6.42 9.86
CA ASP A 14 -1.51 7.81 9.53
C ASP A 14 -2.65 8.70 10.07
N PRO A 15 -2.38 9.72 10.90
CA PRO A 15 -3.43 10.52 11.53
C PRO A 15 -4.36 11.21 10.51
N ALA A 16 -3.86 11.56 9.33
CA ALA A 16 -4.69 12.18 8.30
C ALA A 16 -5.64 11.15 7.66
N LEU A 17 -5.20 9.90 7.48
CA LEU A 17 -6.09 8.83 7.05
C LEU A 17 -7.12 8.45 8.11
N GLU A 18 -6.76 8.46 9.39
CA GLU A 18 -7.70 8.22 10.49
C GLU A 18 -8.78 9.29 10.54
N ALA A 19 -8.39 10.57 10.47
CA ALA A 19 -9.33 11.69 10.40
C ALA A 19 -10.22 11.62 9.16
N ALA A 20 -9.65 11.28 7.98
CA ALA A 20 -10.44 11.12 6.76
C ALA A 20 -11.46 9.98 6.86
N ARG A 21 -11.09 8.85 7.49
CA ARG A 21 -12.02 7.75 7.74
C ARG A 21 -13.16 8.21 8.65
N ASP A 22 -12.85 8.90 9.73
CA ASP A 22 -13.84 9.33 10.71
C ASP A 22 -14.82 10.33 10.08
N PHE A 23 -14.33 11.29 9.28
CA PHE A 23 -15.18 12.18 8.50
C PHE A 23 -16.08 11.43 7.51
N VAL A 24 -15.54 10.47 6.76
CA VAL A 24 -16.32 9.65 5.81
C VAL A 24 -17.42 8.86 6.52
N ARG A 25 -17.14 8.34 7.72
CA ARG A 25 -18.09 7.56 8.51
C ARG A 25 -19.18 8.42 9.15
N ASP A 26 -18.80 9.57 9.71
CA ASP A 26 -19.64 10.29 10.67
C ASP A 26 -20.25 11.59 10.12
N GLU A 27 -19.66 12.18 9.06
CA GLU A 27 -20.00 13.57 8.65
C GLU A 27 -20.34 13.73 7.16
N MET A 28 -19.64 13.04 6.25
CA MET A 28 -19.75 13.29 4.80
C MET A 28 -21.10 12.88 4.19
N GLY A 29 -21.85 12.00 4.87
CA GLY A 29 -23.03 11.35 4.33
C GLY A 29 -22.65 10.15 3.44
N GLU A 30 -23.48 9.85 2.44
CA GLU A 30 -23.31 8.65 1.61
C GLU A 30 -22.11 8.77 0.65
N VAL A 31 -21.25 7.74 0.64
CA VAL A 31 -20.11 7.65 -0.29
C VAL A 31 -20.59 7.21 -1.67
N LEU A 32 -20.55 8.12 -2.65
CA LEU A 32 -20.87 7.78 -4.04
C LEU A 32 -19.70 7.17 -4.80
N ALA A 33 -18.48 7.67 -4.58
CA ALA A 33 -17.29 7.22 -5.29
C ALA A 33 -16.00 7.58 -4.54
N LEU A 34 -14.96 6.76 -4.75
CA LEU A 34 -13.59 7.04 -4.32
C LEU A 34 -12.68 7.12 -5.56
N LYS A 35 -11.89 8.20 -5.64
CA LYS A 35 -10.77 8.31 -6.58
C LYS A 35 -9.48 8.40 -5.78
N ALA A 36 -8.61 7.40 -5.93
CA ALA A 36 -7.35 7.34 -5.21
C ALA A 36 -6.24 6.75 -6.10
N TRP A 37 -5.00 7.11 -5.82
CA TRP A 37 -3.82 6.54 -6.44
C TRP A 37 -2.74 6.25 -5.41
N TYR A 38 -1.92 5.25 -5.70
CA TYR A 38 -0.62 5.10 -5.08
C TYR A 38 0.40 5.51 -6.14
N CYS A 39 1.02 6.67 -5.95
CA CYS A 39 2.04 7.19 -6.84
C CYS A 39 3.35 7.30 -6.07
N ASP A 40 4.44 6.93 -6.72
CA ASP A 40 5.76 6.97 -6.15
C ASP A 40 6.72 7.71 -7.11
N SER A 41 7.83 8.21 -6.57
CA SER A 41 8.85 8.94 -7.31
C SER A 41 10.02 8.04 -7.68
N THR A 42 10.58 8.25 -8.87
CA THR A 42 11.85 7.63 -9.29
C THR A 42 13.02 7.97 -8.35
N HIS A 43 12.90 9.06 -7.59
CA HIS A 43 13.90 9.51 -6.62
C HIS A 43 13.62 9.03 -5.20
N ARG A 44 12.55 8.23 -4.98
CA ARG A 44 12.18 7.76 -3.64
C ARG A 44 13.35 7.12 -2.93
N TYR A 45 14.06 6.20 -3.57
CA TYR A 45 15.13 5.47 -2.90
C TYR A 45 16.26 6.41 -2.48
N THR A 46 16.69 7.33 -3.34
CA THR A 46 17.66 8.37 -2.99
C THR A 46 17.22 9.20 -1.79
N ASN A 47 15.97 9.69 -1.79
CA ASN A 47 15.45 10.46 -0.67
C ASN A 47 15.36 9.63 0.61
N THR A 48 14.79 8.42 0.51
CA THR A 48 14.59 7.52 1.65
C THR A 48 15.93 7.14 2.27
N ASP A 49 16.93 6.78 1.46
CA ASP A 49 18.27 6.42 1.95
C ASP A 49 18.98 7.60 2.61
N ALA A 50 18.68 8.84 2.21
CA ALA A 50 19.24 10.05 2.80
C ALA A 50 18.59 10.44 4.15
N VAL A 51 17.30 10.14 4.35
CA VAL A 51 16.54 10.63 5.51
C VAL A 51 16.10 9.55 6.50
N GLN A 52 16.06 8.29 6.09
CA GLN A 52 15.58 7.21 6.97
C GLN A 52 16.67 6.81 8.00
N PRO A 53 16.28 6.45 9.23
CA PRO A 53 17.19 5.82 10.17
C PRO A 53 17.80 4.53 9.60
N LEU A 54 19.07 4.28 9.90
CA LEU A 54 19.74 3.05 9.47
C LEU A 54 19.01 1.82 10.03
N PRO A 55 18.55 0.88 9.17
CA PRO A 55 17.85 -0.30 9.63
C PRO A 55 18.76 -1.19 10.50
N VAL A 56 18.24 -1.63 11.64
CA VAL A 56 18.91 -2.67 12.44
C VAL A 56 18.76 -4.00 11.70
N THR A 57 19.87 -4.64 11.37
CA THR A 57 19.90 -5.91 10.63
C THR A 57 20.21 -7.09 11.55
N SER A 58 19.79 -8.30 11.14
CA SER A 58 20.06 -9.54 11.86
C SER A 58 20.42 -10.65 10.88
N LYS A 59 21.42 -11.47 11.24
CA LYS A 59 21.75 -12.70 10.51
C LYS A 59 20.60 -13.73 10.54
N LEU A 60 19.66 -13.58 11.46
CA LEU A 60 18.47 -14.44 11.60
C LEU A 60 17.23 -13.88 10.90
N ALA A 61 17.35 -12.75 10.18
CA ALA A 61 16.23 -12.16 9.46
C ALA A 61 15.69 -13.13 8.41
N LYS A 62 14.38 -13.41 8.48
CA LYS A 62 13.71 -14.31 7.54
C LYS A 62 13.26 -13.51 6.32
N LYS A 63 13.58 -14.03 5.13
CA LYS A 63 13.10 -13.52 3.85
C LYS A 63 12.51 -14.68 3.03
N PRO A 64 11.51 -14.44 2.18
CA PRO A 64 11.09 -15.42 1.19
C PRO A 64 12.27 -15.87 0.33
N ALA A 65 12.24 -17.12 -0.15
CA ALA A 65 13.22 -17.59 -1.11
C ALA A 65 13.06 -16.85 -2.45
N GLY A 66 14.18 -16.65 -3.17
CA GLY A 66 14.20 -15.97 -4.47
C GLY A 66 14.26 -14.44 -4.37
N ASN A 67 14.24 -13.78 -5.53
CA ASN A 67 14.20 -12.33 -5.64
C ASN A 67 12.73 -11.86 -5.79
N PRO A 68 12.15 -11.17 -4.78
CA PRO A 68 10.78 -10.67 -4.87
C PRO A 68 10.56 -9.66 -6.01
N LYS A 69 11.63 -9.02 -6.49
CA LYS A 69 11.60 -8.05 -7.59
C LYS A 69 11.89 -8.69 -8.96
N ALA A 70 11.91 -10.02 -9.06
CA ALA A 70 12.11 -10.71 -10.34
C ALA A 70 10.97 -10.43 -11.35
N ASP A 71 9.75 -10.25 -10.83
CA ASP A 71 8.60 -9.73 -11.59
C ASP A 71 8.14 -8.42 -10.94
N LEU A 72 8.51 -7.30 -11.54
CA LEU A 72 8.16 -5.98 -11.03
C LEU A 72 6.65 -5.70 -11.10
N ARG A 73 5.93 -6.23 -12.10
CA ARG A 73 4.47 -6.04 -12.22
C ARG A 73 3.77 -6.65 -11.01
N GLN A 74 4.13 -7.89 -10.69
CA GLN A 74 3.59 -8.56 -9.51
C GLN A 74 4.05 -7.88 -8.21
N TYR A 75 5.33 -7.55 -8.12
CA TYR A 75 5.91 -6.89 -6.95
C TYR A 75 5.19 -5.58 -6.63
N PHE A 76 4.95 -4.72 -7.62
CA PHE A 76 4.28 -3.44 -7.39
C PHE A 76 2.83 -3.60 -6.94
N MET A 77 2.11 -4.60 -7.44
CA MET A 77 0.76 -4.90 -6.94
C MET A 77 0.77 -5.42 -5.51
N LEU A 78 1.70 -6.30 -5.15
CA LEU A 78 1.79 -6.86 -3.79
C LEU A 78 2.33 -5.84 -2.78
N ALA A 79 3.25 -4.97 -3.20
CA ALA A 79 3.89 -4.00 -2.32
C ALA A 79 3.13 -2.67 -2.23
N HIS A 80 2.73 -2.06 -3.35
CA HIS A 80 2.11 -0.72 -3.38
C HIS A 80 0.60 -0.80 -3.63
N GLY A 81 0.19 -1.60 -4.63
CA GLY A 81 -1.21 -1.80 -4.98
C GLY A 81 -2.06 -2.30 -3.81
N SER A 82 -1.51 -3.22 -3.00
CA SER A 82 -2.17 -3.76 -1.82
C SER A 82 -2.52 -2.67 -0.79
N HIS A 83 -1.66 -1.67 -0.57
CA HIS A 83 -1.98 -0.54 0.31
C HIS A 83 -3.08 0.35 -0.25
N LEU A 84 -3.17 0.52 -1.58
CA LEU A 84 -4.25 1.30 -2.20
C LEU A 84 -5.59 0.60 -2.05
N VAL A 85 -5.62 -0.71 -2.34
CA VAL A 85 -6.82 -1.55 -2.17
C VAL A 85 -7.25 -1.57 -0.70
N ASP A 86 -6.30 -1.69 0.22
CA ASP A 86 -6.56 -1.62 1.66
C ASP A 86 -7.13 -0.26 2.08
N THR A 87 -6.54 0.84 1.59
CA THR A 87 -7.02 2.20 1.88
C THR A 87 -8.45 2.40 1.36
N ALA A 88 -8.75 1.91 0.16
CA ALA A 88 -10.10 1.95 -0.38
C ALA A 88 -11.10 1.22 0.51
N ARG A 89 -10.72 0.07 1.07
CA ARG A 89 -11.56 -0.66 2.02
C ARG A 89 -11.70 0.06 3.36
N PHE A 90 -10.62 0.64 3.83
CA PHE A 90 -10.59 1.39 5.08
C PHE A 90 -11.55 2.59 5.07
N LEU A 91 -11.69 3.24 3.91
CA LEU A 91 -12.56 4.40 3.74
C LEU A 91 -13.97 4.04 3.30
N CYS A 92 -14.15 3.03 2.44
CA CYS A 92 -15.42 2.81 1.73
C CYS A 92 -16.04 1.42 1.94
N GLY A 93 -15.44 0.55 2.76
CA GLY A 93 -15.95 -0.78 3.04
C GLY A 93 -15.54 -1.84 1.99
N ASP A 94 -16.31 -2.92 1.89
CA ASP A 94 -15.86 -4.10 1.14
C ASP A 94 -15.84 -3.90 -0.38
N ILE A 95 -14.77 -4.41 -1.01
CA ILE A 95 -14.65 -4.48 -2.46
C ILE A 95 -15.31 -5.77 -2.94
N VAL A 96 -16.37 -5.65 -3.72
CA VAL A 96 -17.14 -6.79 -4.25
C VAL A 96 -16.69 -7.24 -5.65
N ALA A 97 -16.08 -6.35 -6.43
CA ALA A 97 -15.60 -6.63 -7.78
C ALA A 97 -14.43 -5.72 -8.14
N VAL A 98 -13.56 -6.19 -9.03
CA VAL A 98 -12.43 -5.42 -9.55
C VAL A 98 -12.38 -5.56 -11.07
N ARG A 99 -12.21 -4.43 -11.76
CA ARG A 99 -11.82 -4.38 -13.17
C ARG A 99 -10.51 -3.64 -13.29
N ALA A 100 -9.49 -4.30 -13.82
CA ALA A 100 -8.16 -3.72 -13.98
C ALA A 100 -7.79 -3.59 -15.46
N ARG A 101 -6.93 -2.62 -15.76
CA ARG A 101 -6.22 -2.48 -17.03
C ARG A 101 -4.76 -2.18 -16.70
N LEU A 102 -3.84 -2.89 -17.34
CA LEU A 102 -2.42 -2.57 -17.27
C LEU A 102 -2.11 -1.53 -18.34
N ASN A 103 -1.44 -0.45 -17.94
CA ASN A 103 -0.92 0.56 -18.85
C ASN A 103 0.57 0.72 -18.58
N GLU A 104 1.40 0.65 -19.63
CA GLU A 104 2.87 0.73 -19.53
C GLU A 104 3.39 1.91 -20.35
N PRO A 105 2.99 3.15 -20.02
CA PRO A 105 3.47 4.32 -20.75
C PRO A 105 4.98 4.47 -20.52
N PHE A 106 5.73 4.72 -21.60
CA PHE A 106 7.17 4.99 -21.57
C PHE A 106 8.04 3.88 -20.95
N ARG A 107 7.54 2.63 -20.85
CA ARG A 107 8.23 1.51 -20.18
C ARG A 107 8.57 1.78 -18.70
N ALA A 108 7.85 2.69 -18.06
CA ALA A 108 7.93 2.89 -16.62
C ALA A 108 7.04 1.86 -15.91
N TYR A 109 7.48 1.41 -14.72
CA TYR A 109 6.73 0.57 -13.80
C TYR A 109 6.47 1.31 -12.49
#